data_AF-A0A3R6Y644-F1
#
_entry.id   AF-A0A3R6Y644-F1
#
_cell.length_a   1.000
_cell.length_b   1.000
_cell.length_c   1.000
_cell.angle_alpha   90.00
_cell.angle_beta   90.00
_cell.angle_gamma   90.00
#
_symmetry.space_group_name_H-M   'P 1'
#
loop_
_entity.id
_entity.type
_entity.pdbx_description
1 polymer ?
#
loop_
_entity_poly.entity_id
_entity_poly.type
_entity_poly.pdbx_seq_one_letter_code
_entity_poly.pdbx_strand_id
1 'polypeptide(L)'
;MFGLDIRAKLNETWTQQLETTTPWEKWEQLKAAVEHAVHDKKRKSVSDDRRRHLRTCLAEIVFSYLYPRLDANVSKQRNHLLKSRVCVPIDPRHIDDFNYESVPTLVSLERELNATDADNAASKYRLFQEYVDYFAKDFIQPIHMALLKQKKAAAESTAALTGDW
;
A
#
# COMPACT_ATOMS: atom_id res chain seq x y z
N MET A 1 5.14 6.58 46.23
CA MET A 1 5.35 7.39 45.01
C MET A 1 5.52 6.48 43.80
N PHE A 2 4.62 5.50 43.63
CA PHE A 2 4.75 4.42 42.63
C PHE A 2 3.51 4.46 41.75
N GLY A 3 3.66 4.97 40.53
CA GLY A 3 2.53 5.19 39.62
C GLY A 3 2.94 5.59 38.21
N LEU A 4 3.44 4.61 37.44
CA LEU A 4 3.21 4.45 35.99
C LEU A 4 3.89 5.39 35.01
N ASP A 5 5.18 5.14 34.79
CA ASP A 5 5.71 5.31 33.45
C ASP A 5 5.89 3.93 32.79
N ILE A 6 4.88 3.53 31.99
CA ILE A 6 4.93 2.30 31.15
C ILE A 6 6.21 2.32 30.30
N ARG A 7 6.59 3.50 29.81
CA ARG A 7 7.79 3.68 29.00
C ARG A 7 9.04 3.39 29.82
N ALA A 8 9.20 4.00 31.00
CA ALA A 8 10.36 3.76 31.85
C ALA A 8 10.49 2.28 32.23
N LYS A 9 9.39 1.62 32.61
CA LYS A 9 9.40 0.20 33.00
C LYS A 9 9.79 -0.70 31.83
N LEU A 10 9.17 -0.52 30.66
CA LEU A 10 9.50 -1.30 29.48
C LEU A 10 10.93 -1.02 29.02
N ASN A 11 11.37 0.24 29.07
CA ASN A 11 12.73 0.61 28.69
C ASN A 11 13.79 0.01 29.60
N GLU A 12 13.58 0.01 30.92
CA GLU A 12 14.48 -0.65 31.89
C GLU A 12 14.56 -2.16 31.61
N THR A 13 13.40 -2.80 31.46
CA THR A 13 13.30 -4.25 31.20
C THR A 13 13.99 -4.62 29.88
N TRP A 14 13.70 -3.90 28.80
CA TRP A 14 14.23 -4.21 27.47
C TRP A 14 15.70 -3.87 27.33
N THR A 15 16.21 -2.86 28.05
CA THR A 15 17.65 -2.55 28.07
C THR A 15 18.44 -3.66 28.75
N GLN A 16 17.89 -4.29 29.79
CA GLN A 16 18.54 -5.41 30.47
C GLN A 16 18.43 -6.73 29.69
N GLN A 17 17.50 -6.83 28.74
CA GLN A 17 17.17 -8.05 28.01
C GLN A 17 17.34 -7.90 26.49
N LEU A 18 18.29 -7.06 26.06
CA LEU A 18 18.50 -6.69 24.65
C LEU A 18 18.67 -7.91 23.72
N GLU A 19 19.44 -8.91 24.16
CA GLU A 19 19.78 -10.09 23.37
C GLU A 19 18.84 -11.28 23.60
N THR A 20 18.03 -11.23 24.66
CA THR A 20 17.18 -12.35 25.09
C THR A 20 15.71 -12.18 24.74
N THR A 21 15.31 -11.00 24.22
CA THR A 21 13.92 -10.72 23.86
C THR A 21 13.78 -10.35 22.38
N THR A 22 12.90 -11.06 21.70
CA THR A 22 12.54 -10.82 20.30
C THR A 22 11.65 -9.58 20.14
N PRO A 23 11.60 -8.96 18.95
CA PRO A 23 10.67 -7.86 18.68
C PRO A 23 9.19 -8.24 18.92
N TRP A 24 8.84 -9.49 18.64
CA TRP A 24 7.50 -10.03 18.89
C TRP A 24 7.16 -10.04 20.38
N GLU A 25 8.07 -10.54 21.23
CA GLU A 25 7.85 -10.56 22.69
C GLU A 25 7.76 -9.14 23.27
N LYS A 26 8.58 -8.20 22.78
CA LYS A 26 8.48 -6.78 23.18
C LYS A 26 7.13 -6.19 22.80
N TRP A 27 6.59 -6.54 21.64
CA TRP A 27 5.26 -6.11 21.22
C TRP A 27 4.15 -6.68 22.12
N GLU A 28 4.21 -7.97 22.47
CA GLU A 28 3.27 -8.58 23.41
C GLU A 28 3.33 -7.93 24.80
N GLN A 29 4.52 -7.68 25.33
CA GLN A 29 4.73 -7.00 26.61
C GLN A 29 4.14 -5.59 26.62
N LEU A 30 4.30 -4.84 25.51
CA LEU A 30 3.71 -3.51 25.35
C LEU A 30 2.18 -3.59 25.34
N LYS A 31 1.59 -4.50 24.55
CA LYS A 31 0.13 -4.69 24.50
C LYS A 31 -0.44 -4.99 25.87
N ALA A 32 0.15 -5.95 26.59
CA ALA A 32 -0.28 -6.33 27.94
C ALA A 32 -0.17 -5.16 28.94
N ALA A 33 0.92 -4.38 28.89
CA ALA A 33 1.11 -3.23 29.76
C ALA A 33 0.09 -2.11 29.50
N VAL A 34 -0.24 -1.84 28.23
CA VAL A 34 -1.26 -0.86 27.83
C VAL A 34 -2.65 -1.32 28.26
N GLU A 35 -3.01 -2.58 27.99
CA GLU A 35 -4.31 -3.16 28.35
C GLU A 35 -4.57 -3.08 29.86
N HIS A 36 -3.58 -3.50 30.65
CA HIS A 36 -3.65 -3.39 32.10
C HIS A 36 -3.80 -1.93 32.57
N ALA A 37 -3.14 -0.99 31.91
CA ALA A 37 -3.24 0.43 32.25
C ALA A 37 -4.59 1.07 31.87
N VAL A 38 -5.23 0.60 30.80
CA VAL A 38 -6.56 1.05 30.37
C VAL A 38 -7.66 0.55 31.32
N HIS A 39 -7.54 -0.69 31.82
CA HIS A 39 -8.55 -1.32 32.67
C HIS A 39 -8.42 -1.03 34.18
N ASP A 40 -7.35 -0.35 34.62
CA ASP A 40 -7.17 0.00 36.04
C ASP A 40 -8.15 1.10 36.50
N LYS A 41 -9.30 0.66 37.05
CA LYS A 41 -10.39 1.50 37.58
C LYS A 41 -10.03 2.27 38.85
N LYS A 42 -8.94 1.94 39.56
CA LYS A 42 -8.54 2.64 40.79
C LYS A 42 -7.91 4.01 40.52
N ARG A 43 -7.63 4.33 39.24
CA ARG A 43 -6.93 5.56 38.83
C ARG A 43 -7.89 6.65 38.37
N LYS A 44 -8.67 7.20 39.30
CA LYS A 44 -9.47 8.42 39.09
C LYS A 44 -8.62 9.68 38.86
N SER A 45 -7.30 9.62 39.01
CA SER A 45 -6.35 10.74 38.91
C SER A 45 -5.66 10.88 37.53
N VAL A 46 -5.86 9.95 36.59
CA VAL A 46 -5.26 10.06 35.26
C VAL A 46 -6.10 11.00 34.41
N SER A 47 -5.47 12.04 33.86
CA SER A 47 -6.08 12.98 32.91
C SER A 47 -6.80 12.23 31.79
N ASP A 48 -8.00 12.70 31.42
CA ASP A 48 -8.79 12.11 30.34
C ASP A 48 -8.02 12.02 29.02
N ASP A 49 -7.13 12.98 28.76
CA ASP A 49 -6.23 12.99 27.61
C ASP A 49 -5.25 11.80 27.61
N ARG A 50 -4.64 11.50 28.75
CA ARG A 50 -3.73 10.35 28.88
C ARG A 50 -4.47 9.02 28.72
N ARG A 51 -5.72 8.94 29.20
CA ARG A 51 -6.57 7.76 29.01
C ARG A 51 -6.94 7.58 27.53
N ARG A 52 -7.20 8.67 26.81
CA ARG A 52 -7.43 8.65 25.35
C ARG A 52 -6.20 8.15 24.61
N HIS A 53 -5.02 8.71 24.90
CA HIS A 53 -3.75 8.27 24.29
C HIS A 53 -3.46 6.78 24.55
N LEU A 54 -3.68 6.27 25.76
CA LEU A 54 -3.48 4.84 26.05
C LEU A 54 -4.42 3.93 25.24
N ARG A 55 -5.63 4.41 24.89
CA ARG A 55 -6.57 3.64 24.05
C ARG A 55 -6.16 3.63 22.58
N THR A 56 -5.44 4.64 22.11
CA THR A 56 -5.07 4.79 20.69
C THR A 56 -3.61 4.48 20.40
N CYS A 57 -2.72 4.44 21.39
CA CYS A 57 -1.27 4.39 21.18
C CYS A 57 -0.80 3.17 20.39
N LEU A 58 -1.41 2.00 20.57
CA LEU A 58 -1.05 0.80 19.80
C LEU A 58 -1.40 0.98 18.32
N ALA A 59 -2.58 1.52 18.03
CA ALA A 59 -2.98 1.85 16.66
C ALA A 59 -2.07 2.94 16.07
N GLU A 60 -1.75 3.98 16.84
CA GLU A 60 -0.84 5.05 16.40
C GLU A 60 0.56 4.52 16.04
N ILE A 61 1.08 3.55 16.79
CA ILE A 61 2.34 2.87 16.45
C ILE A 61 2.18 2.12 15.14
N VAL A 62 1.14 1.30 14.99
CA VAL A 62 0.87 0.57 13.74
C VAL A 62 0.79 1.53 12.55
N PHE A 63 0.04 2.63 12.67
CA PHE A 63 -0.07 3.64 11.62
C PHE A 63 1.26 4.32 11.31
N SER A 64 2.06 4.64 12.33
CA SER A 64 3.34 5.32 12.15
C SER A 64 4.36 4.51 11.35
N TYR A 65 4.32 3.18 11.49
CA TYR A 65 5.26 2.26 10.85
C TYR A 65 4.73 1.60 9.57
N LEU A 66 3.44 1.28 9.50
CA LEU A 66 2.88 0.48 8.40
C LEU A 66 1.97 1.27 7.46
N TYR A 67 1.47 2.43 7.86
CA TYR A 67 0.60 3.20 6.99
C TYR A 67 1.40 3.91 5.88
N PRO A 68 0.93 3.85 4.61
CA PRO A 68 1.61 4.52 3.51
C PRO A 68 1.75 6.02 3.74
N ARG A 69 2.98 6.52 3.60
CA ARG A 69 3.25 7.96 3.59
C ARG A 69 3.02 8.51 2.19
N LEU A 70 1.91 9.23 2.02
CA LEU A 70 1.55 9.82 0.74
C LEU A 70 2.30 11.14 0.54
N ASP A 71 2.96 11.28 -0.62
CA ASP A 71 3.39 12.60 -1.09
C ASP A 71 2.15 13.37 -1.54
N ALA A 72 1.65 14.25 -0.68
CA ALA A 72 0.41 14.98 -0.95
C ALA A 72 0.49 15.90 -2.17
N ASN A 73 1.68 16.29 -2.62
CA ASN A 73 1.82 17.23 -3.75
C ASN A 73 1.53 16.56 -5.10
N VAL A 74 1.77 15.24 -5.21
CA VAL A 74 1.51 14.50 -6.46
C VAL A 74 0.02 14.38 -6.77
N SER A 75 -0.85 14.48 -5.76
CA SER A 75 -2.31 14.33 -5.91
C SER A 75 -3.06 15.66 -5.93
N LYS A 76 -2.41 16.79 -5.62
CA LYS A 76 -3.08 18.11 -5.51
C LYS A 76 -3.05 18.92 -6.81
N GLN A 77 -1.98 18.78 -7.60
CA GLN A 77 -1.76 19.59 -8.78
C GLN A 77 -1.96 18.77 -10.05
N ARG A 78 -2.76 19.29 -10.99
CA ARG A 78 -3.02 18.65 -12.29
C ARG A 78 -1.81 18.61 -13.22
N ASN A 79 -0.80 19.44 -12.97
CA ASN A 79 0.37 19.61 -13.84
C ASN A 79 1.60 18.84 -13.35
N HIS A 80 1.41 17.86 -12.46
CA HIS A 80 2.52 17.07 -11.92
C HIS A 80 3.12 16.17 -13.01
N LEU A 81 4.41 16.32 -13.27
CA LEU A 81 5.15 15.42 -14.15
C LEU A 81 5.57 14.18 -13.36
N LEU A 82 5.07 13.01 -13.76
CA LEU A 82 5.45 11.74 -13.15
C LEU A 82 6.57 11.05 -13.95
N LYS A 83 7.39 10.27 -13.25
CA LYS A 83 8.63 9.67 -13.73
C LYS A 83 8.41 8.72 -14.92
N SER A 84 9.33 8.74 -15.89
CA SER A 84 9.41 7.83 -17.03
C SER A 84 10.69 6.97 -17.00
N ARG A 85 10.75 6.00 -16.08
CA ARG A 85 11.63 4.82 -16.24
C ARG A 85 10.77 3.65 -16.72
N VAL A 86 11.39 2.51 -17.08
CA VAL A 86 10.64 1.27 -17.35
C VAL A 86 9.88 0.92 -16.07
N CYS A 87 8.60 1.24 -16.07
CA CYS A 87 7.66 1.01 -14.98
C CYS A 87 6.67 -0.03 -15.47
N VAL A 88 6.44 -1.05 -14.66
CA VAL A 88 5.46 -2.08 -14.97
C VAL A 88 4.17 -1.83 -14.18
N PRO A 89 3.00 -2.08 -14.79
CA PRO A 89 1.76 -2.20 -14.04
C PRO A 89 1.87 -3.35 -13.03
N ILE A 90 1.25 -3.17 -11.87
CA ILE A 90 1.23 -4.17 -10.79
C ILE A 90 -0.22 -4.59 -10.59
N ASP A 91 -0.45 -5.90 -10.46
CA ASP A 91 -1.77 -6.43 -10.11
C ASP A 91 -2.00 -6.33 -8.60
N PRO A 92 -2.90 -5.46 -8.12
CA PRO A 92 -3.16 -5.34 -6.68
C PRO A 92 -3.81 -6.59 -6.09
N ARG A 93 -4.40 -7.48 -6.91
CA ARG A 93 -5.02 -8.73 -6.46
C ARG A 93 -3.98 -9.80 -6.09
N HIS A 94 -2.78 -9.69 -6.64
CA HIS A 94 -1.67 -10.63 -6.48
C HIS A 94 -0.40 -9.89 -6.00
N ILE A 95 -0.57 -8.86 -5.17
CA ILE A 95 0.53 -7.97 -4.75
C ILE A 95 1.61 -8.70 -3.93
N ASP A 96 1.21 -9.71 -3.16
CA ASP A 96 2.13 -10.51 -2.34
C ASP A 96 3.09 -11.37 -3.19
N ASP A 97 2.70 -11.67 -4.42
CA ASP A 97 3.51 -12.44 -5.39
C ASP A 97 4.44 -11.53 -6.22
N PHE A 98 4.27 -10.20 -6.15
CA PHE A 98 5.05 -9.27 -6.96
C PHE A 98 6.48 -9.13 -6.45
N ASN A 99 7.44 -9.56 -7.26
CA ASN A 99 8.86 -9.38 -6.98
C ASN A 99 9.44 -8.20 -7.78
N TYR A 100 9.87 -7.14 -7.09
CA TYR A 100 10.47 -5.97 -7.72
C TYR A 100 11.82 -6.28 -8.40
N GLU A 101 12.52 -7.33 -7.97
CA GLU A 101 13.83 -7.72 -8.52
C GLU A 101 13.71 -8.46 -9.86
N SER A 102 12.54 -9.07 -10.13
CA SER A 102 12.28 -9.74 -11.41
C SER A 102 11.80 -8.79 -12.51
N VAL A 103 11.58 -7.51 -12.19
CA VAL A 103 11.15 -6.53 -13.19
C VAL A 103 12.26 -6.31 -14.23
N PRO A 104 11.96 -6.41 -15.54
CA PRO A 104 12.96 -6.24 -16.59
C PRO A 104 13.63 -4.87 -16.52
N THR A 105 14.96 -4.88 -16.59
CA THR A 105 15.75 -3.66 -16.73
C THR A 105 15.78 -3.20 -18.18
N LEU A 106 16.03 -1.91 -18.41
CA LEU A 106 16.20 -1.37 -19.76
C LEU A 106 17.29 -2.13 -20.55
N VAL A 107 18.40 -2.44 -19.89
CA VAL A 107 19.51 -3.19 -20.51
C VAL A 107 19.08 -4.62 -20.89
N SER A 108 18.28 -5.29 -20.06
CA SER A 108 17.78 -6.63 -20.41
C SER A 108 16.81 -6.60 -21.60
N LEU A 109 15.97 -5.58 -21.70
CA LEU A 109 15.06 -5.38 -22.83
C LEU A 109 15.82 -5.05 -24.12
N GLU A 110 16.84 -4.20 -24.04
CA GLU A 110 17.72 -3.89 -25.18
C GLU A 110 18.43 -5.15 -25.69
N ARG A 111 18.99 -5.96 -24.79
CA ARG A 111 19.63 -7.24 -25.14
C ARG A 111 18.65 -8.21 -25.79
N GLU A 112 17.43 -8.31 -25.25
CA GLU A 112 16.38 -9.14 -25.85
C GLU A 112 16.06 -8.68 -27.26
N LEU A 113 15.87 -7.38 -27.47
CA LEU A 113 15.55 -6.82 -28.78
C LEU A 113 16.64 -7.13 -29.80
N ASN A 114 17.91 -6.87 -29.45
CA ASN A 114 19.05 -7.10 -30.33
C ASN A 114 19.31 -8.60 -30.62
N ALA A 115 18.89 -9.51 -29.74
CA ALA A 115 19.01 -10.95 -29.95
C ALA A 115 17.92 -11.51 -30.87
N THR A 116 16.76 -10.86 -30.94
CA THR A 116 15.58 -11.36 -31.68
C THR A 116 15.70 -11.11 -33.19
N ASP A 117 16.57 -10.20 -33.63
CA ASP A 117 16.85 -9.97 -35.07
C ASP A 117 17.60 -11.15 -35.74
N ALA A 118 18.15 -12.10 -34.96
CA ALA A 118 18.88 -13.26 -35.46
C ALA A 118 18.01 -14.50 -35.71
N ASP A 119 16.85 -14.62 -35.05
CA ASP A 119 15.94 -15.78 -35.15
C ASP A 119 14.49 -15.29 -35.26
N ASN A 120 13.93 -15.40 -36.47
CA ASN A 120 12.57 -14.96 -36.80
C ASN A 120 11.50 -15.59 -35.87
N ALA A 121 10.56 -14.75 -35.42
CA ALA A 121 9.19 -15.06 -34.95
C ALA A 121 8.93 -15.41 -33.46
N ALA A 122 9.84 -15.13 -32.52
CA ALA A 122 9.46 -15.09 -31.09
C ALA A 122 8.97 -13.68 -30.70
N SER A 123 7.88 -13.58 -29.92
CA SER A 123 7.21 -12.34 -29.50
C SER A 123 8.17 -11.18 -29.23
N LYS A 124 7.93 -10.01 -29.84
CA LYS A 124 8.78 -8.80 -29.85
C LYS A 124 9.16 -8.22 -28.46
N TYR A 125 8.72 -8.83 -27.35
CA TYR A 125 8.89 -8.35 -25.98
C TYR A 125 8.58 -9.43 -24.92
N ARG A 126 9.14 -10.65 -25.01
CA ARG A 126 8.84 -11.76 -24.08
C ARG A 126 9.05 -11.38 -22.61
N LEU A 127 10.15 -10.69 -22.28
CA LEU A 127 10.40 -10.27 -20.88
C LEU A 127 9.34 -9.28 -20.38
N PHE A 128 8.71 -8.52 -21.29
CA PHE A 128 7.70 -7.51 -20.96
C PHE A 128 6.27 -7.99 -21.20
N GLN A 129 6.08 -9.19 -21.76
CA GLN A 129 4.81 -9.64 -22.31
C GLN A 129 3.71 -9.72 -21.26
N GLU A 130 4.00 -10.30 -20.09
CA GLU A 130 3.03 -10.44 -19.01
C GLU A 130 2.47 -9.07 -18.56
N TYR A 131 3.36 -8.09 -18.40
CA TYR A 131 2.97 -6.74 -17.98
C TYR A 131 2.11 -6.03 -19.03
N VAL A 132 2.43 -6.20 -20.32
CA VAL A 132 1.65 -5.66 -21.43
C VAL A 132 0.28 -6.32 -21.52
N ASP A 133 0.24 -7.64 -21.41
CA ASP A 133 -0.99 -8.42 -21.47
C ASP A 133 -1.93 -8.05 -20.32
N TYR A 134 -1.40 -7.96 -19.09
CA TYR A 134 -2.15 -7.49 -17.93
C TYR A 134 -2.69 -6.07 -18.14
N PHE A 135 -1.85 -5.13 -18.59
CA PHE A 135 -2.30 -3.76 -18.84
C PHE A 135 -3.43 -3.70 -19.88
N ALA A 136 -3.29 -4.44 -20.98
CA ALA A 136 -4.28 -4.45 -22.04
C ALA A 136 -5.61 -5.06 -21.58
N LYS A 137 -5.55 -6.25 -20.97
CA LYS A 137 -6.74 -7.08 -20.65
C LYS A 137 -7.43 -6.65 -19.36
N ASP A 138 -6.68 -6.36 -18.31
CA ASP A 138 -7.23 -6.11 -16.98
C ASP A 138 -7.40 -4.62 -16.66
N PHE A 139 -6.68 -3.74 -17.35
CA PHE A 139 -6.78 -2.29 -17.13
C PHE A 139 -7.47 -1.55 -18.27
N ILE A 140 -6.95 -1.64 -19.50
CA ILE A 140 -7.46 -0.86 -20.64
C ILE A 140 -8.83 -1.36 -21.12
N GLN A 141 -8.99 -2.67 -21.30
CA GLN A 141 -10.24 -3.23 -21.82
C GLN A 141 -11.45 -2.91 -20.93
N PRO A 142 -11.40 -3.05 -19.58
CA PRO A 142 -12.52 -2.68 -18.72
C PRO A 142 -12.87 -1.20 -18.78
N ILE A 143 -11.87 -0.31 -18.83
CA ILE A 143 -12.08 1.14 -19.00
C ILE A 143 -12.78 1.41 -20.34
N HIS A 144 -12.31 0.78 -21.42
CA HIS A 144 -12.93 0.94 -22.73
C HIS A 144 -14.38 0.49 -22.75
N MET A 145 -14.69 -0.68 -22.18
CA MET A 145 -16.05 -1.20 -22.07
C MET A 145 -16.95 -0.29 -21.21
N ALA A 146 -16.43 0.23 -20.10
CA ALA A 146 -17.16 1.17 -19.24
C ALA A 146 -17.50 2.47 -19.99
N LEU A 147 -16.57 3.01 -20.78
CA LEU A 147 -16.80 4.18 -21.62
C LEU A 147 -17.87 3.94 -22.69
N LEU A 148 -17.83 2.79 -23.37
CA LEU A 148 -18.86 2.43 -24.35
C LEU A 148 -20.24 2.33 -23.70
N LYS A 149 -20.32 1.68 -22.53
CA LYS A 149 -21.57 1.57 -21.77
C LYS A 149 -22.09 2.94 -21.34
N GLN A 150 -21.23 3.83 -20.87
CA GLN A 150 -21.60 5.18 -20.49
C GLN A 150 -22.13 6.00 -21.68
N LYS A 151 -21.47 5.91 -22.84
CA LYS A 151 -21.94 6.57 -24.06
C LYS A 151 -23.30 6.06 -24.51
N LYS A 152 -23.52 4.74 -24.48
CA LYS A 152 -24.80 4.13 -24.82
C LYS A 152 -25.92 4.61 -23.88
N ALA A 153 -25.68 4.60 -22.57
CA ALA A 153 -26.64 5.08 -21.58
C ALA A 153 -26.98 6.57 -21.76
N ALA A 154 -26.00 7.40 -22.10
CA ALA A 154 -26.22 8.82 -22.40
C ALA A 154 -27.06 9.01 -23.69
N ALA A 155 -26.80 8.23 -24.73
CA ALA A 155 -27.57 8.27 -25.97
C ALA A 155 -29.03 7.83 -25.75
N GLU A 156 -29.24 6.73 -25.02
CA GLU A 156 -30.58 6.25 -24.64
C GLU A 156 -31.34 7.27 -23.80
N SER A 157 -30.68 7.90 -22.82
CA SER A 157 -31.28 8.98 -22.03
C SER A 157 -31.63 10.21 -22.89
N THR A 158 -30.82 10.52 -23.90
CA THR A 158 -31.08 11.66 -24.80
C THR A 158 -32.26 11.37 -25.72
N ALA A 159 -32.28 10.18 -26.34
CA ALA A 159 -33.40 9.71 -27.16
C ALA A 159 -34.72 9.70 -26.37
N ALA A 160 -34.68 9.27 -25.10
CA ALA A 160 -35.83 9.29 -24.22
C ALA A 160 -36.37 10.69 -23.91
N LEU A 161 -35.49 11.69 -23.86
CA LEU A 161 -35.85 13.09 -23.62
C LEU A 161 -36.35 13.79 -24.89
N THR A 162 -35.79 13.46 -26.06
CA THR A 162 -36.16 14.08 -27.34
C THR A 162 -37.38 13.44 -28.00
N GLY A 163 -37.79 12.26 -27.54
CA GLY A 163 -38.92 11.52 -28.12
C GLY A 163 -38.61 10.87 -29.47
N ASP A 164 -37.34 10.86 -29.89
CA ASP A 164 -36.84 10.09 -31.03
C ASP A 164 -36.63 8.64 -30.56
N TRP A 165 -37.70 7.86 -30.55
CA TRP A 165 -37.66 6.40 -30.36
C TRP A 165 -37.79 5.67 -31.68
#